data_AF-A0A371EVS1-F1
#
_entry.id   AF-A0A371EVS1-F1
#
_cell.length_a   1.000
_cell.length_b   1.000
_cell.length_c   1.000
_cell.angle_alpha   90.00
_cell.angle_beta   90.00
_cell.angle_gamma   90.00
#
_symmetry.space_group_name_H-M   'P 1'
#
loop_
_entity.id
_entity.type
_entity.pdbx_description
1 polymer ?
#
loop_
_entity_poly.entity_id
_entity_poly.type
_entity_poly.pdbx_seq_one_letter_code
_entity_poly.pdbx_strand_id
1 'polypeptide(L)'
;LDDGSTSACTNGKVTYRSLRDGNHTFEVCTKHQGLGCATYNWTVDTIPPTAHVTASTSFTSSFNVSVNISFTEPCIGGGGFGCKSVNTCNLLVYGAGQVIPSSFRILQPNFVYSLLVSLSSTIQYGRAILVMDRNFCTDPAGNSFMRMPNSSVYVHFDFNVQNLIFFYGERDPQIEERSRVPEKLLQLNSETRTVQATNDYDRLKIYLYFSAPVMNSSTEILNSLNISQGSLLPAKAKSLGNRRFGFMVS
;
A
#
# COMPACT_ATOMS: atom_id res chain seq x y z
N LEU A 1 -35.28 -4.78 27.09
CA LEU A 1 -34.13 -4.57 26.18
C LEU A 1 -33.47 -3.28 26.62
N ASP A 2 -32.18 -3.33 26.94
CA ASP A 2 -31.34 -2.17 27.28
C ASP A 2 -32.01 -1.22 28.30
N ASP A 3 -32.52 -1.81 29.38
CA ASP A 3 -33.23 -1.09 30.46
C ASP A 3 -34.47 -0.28 30.02
N GLY A 4 -34.97 -0.54 28.81
CA GLY A 4 -36.20 0.04 28.29
C GLY A 4 -37.45 -0.46 29.01
N SER A 5 -38.60 0.18 28.71
CA SER A 5 -39.88 -0.11 29.36
C SER A 5 -40.26 -1.59 29.28
N THR A 6 -40.67 -2.15 30.42
CA THR A 6 -41.13 -3.54 30.50
C THR A 6 -42.48 -3.69 29.81
N SER A 7 -42.68 -4.81 29.13
CA SER A 7 -43.95 -5.15 28.48
C SER A 7 -44.31 -6.60 28.73
N ALA A 8 -45.60 -6.91 28.75
CA ALA A 8 -46.07 -8.27 28.95
C ALA A 8 -45.68 -9.15 27.75
N CYS A 9 -45.06 -10.29 28.01
CA CYS A 9 -44.72 -11.26 26.98
C CYS A 9 -45.94 -12.13 26.65
N THR A 10 -46.74 -11.73 25.66
CA THR A 10 -48.05 -12.36 25.40
C THR A 10 -47.96 -13.72 24.69
N ASN A 11 -46.84 -14.01 24.00
CA ASN A 11 -46.68 -15.22 23.16
C ASN A 11 -45.33 -15.92 23.35
N GLY A 12 -44.61 -15.64 24.44
CA GLY A 12 -43.28 -16.21 24.70
C GLY A 12 -42.19 -15.77 23.70
N LYS A 13 -42.51 -14.83 22.79
CA LYS A 13 -41.61 -14.32 21.75
C LYS A 13 -41.73 -12.81 21.66
N VAL A 14 -40.59 -12.17 21.48
CA VAL A 14 -40.47 -10.73 21.17
C VAL A 14 -39.55 -10.59 19.96
N THR A 15 -39.79 -9.58 19.13
CA THR A 15 -38.94 -9.28 17.97
C THR A 15 -38.51 -7.83 18.06
N TYR A 16 -37.20 -7.63 17.98
CA TYR A 16 -36.58 -6.32 17.88
C TYR A 16 -36.06 -6.13 16.45
N ARG A 17 -36.21 -4.92 15.91
CA ARG A 17 -35.74 -4.56 14.57
C ARG A 17 -34.94 -3.28 14.67
N SER A 18 -34.01 -3.09 13.74
CA SER A 18 -33.20 -1.86 13.63
C SER A 18 -32.49 -1.51 14.93
N LEU A 19 -31.98 -2.54 15.63
CA LEU A 19 -31.06 -2.34 16.73
C LEU A 19 -29.80 -1.69 16.19
N ARG A 20 -29.26 -0.74 16.96
CA ARG A 20 -27.99 -0.08 16.62
C ARG A 20 -26.84 -1.02 16.93
N ASP A 21 -25.72 -0.83 16.28
CA ASP A 21 -24.53 -1.60 16.60
C ASP A 21 -24.09 -1.35 18.05
N GLY A 22 -23.62 -2.40 18.71
CA GLY A 22 -23.22 -2.38 20.11
C GLY A 22 -23.78 -3.55 20.91
N ASN A 23 -23.53 -3.50 22.22
CA ASN A 23 -24.00 -4.52 23.15
C ASN A 23 -25.44 -4.26 23.55
N HIS A 24 -26.21 -5.34 23.61
CA HIS A 24 -27.60 -5.33 24.01
C HIS A 24 -27.83 -6.34 25.13
N THR A 25 -28.74 -5.97 26.04
CA THR A 25 -29.16 -6.80 27.17
C THR A 25 -30.66 -7.02 27.09
N PHE A 26 -31.06 -8.27 26.97
CA PHE A 26 -32.45 -8.68 27.07
C PHE A 26 -32.70 -9.29 28.44
N GLU A 27 -33.69 -8.76 29.14
CA GLU A 27 -34.11 -9.24 30.44
C GLU A 27 -35.55 -9.76 30.34
N VAL A 28 -35.80 -10.92 30.95
CA VAL A 28 -37.11 -11.52 31.09
C VAL A 28 -37.36 -11.82 32.56
N CYS A 29 -38.38 -11.19 33.14
CA CYS A 29 -38.81 -11.43 34.51
C CYS A 29 -40.13 -12.20 34.53
N THR A 30 -40.31 -13.07 35.52
CA THR A 30 -41.60 -13.72 35.73
C THR A 30 -42.52 -12.84 36.59
N LYS A 31 -43.84 -12.97 36.39
CA LYS A 31 -44.84 -12.22 37.18
C LYS A 31 -45.09 -12.84 38.56
N HIS A 32 -44.73 -14.11 38.76
CA HIS A 32 -44.95 -14.81 40.03
C HIS A 32 -43.86 -14.44 41.05
N GLN A 33 -44.27 -14.02 42.24
CA GLN A 33 -43.35 -13.68 43.33
C GLN A 33 -42.44 -14.88 43.64
N GLY A 34 -41.12 -14.66 43.59
CA GLY A 34 -40.09 -15.63 43.95
C GLY A 34 -39.27 -16.23 42.79
N LEU A 35 -39.70 -16.02 41.54
CA LEU A 35 -38.96 -16.45 40.34
C LEU A 35 -38.30 -15.22 39.69
N GLY A 36 -36.98 -15.13 39.81
CA GLY A 36 -36.17 -13.98 39.40
C GLY A 36 -36.15 -13.68 37.90
N CYS A 37 -35.42 -12.63 37.52
CA CYS A 37 -35.21 -12.24 36.13
C CYS A 37 -34.03 -13.03 35.53
N ALA A 38 -34.15 -13.36 34.24
CA ALA A 38 -33.07 -13.93 33.44
C ALA A 38 -32.59 -12.88 32.44
N THR A 39 -31.27 -12.77 32.28
CA THR A 39 -30.64 -11.85 31.34
C THR A 39 -29.89 -12.61 30.24
N TYR A 40 -29.90 -12.03 29.05
CA TYR A 40 -29.15 -12.51 27.89
C TYR A 40 -28.49 -11.33 27.18
N ASN A 41 -27.18 -11.42 26.97
CA ASN A 41 -26.40 -10.36 26.34
C ASN A 41 -25.96 -10.82 24.95
N TRP A 42 -26.02 -9.91 23.97
CA TRP A 42 -25.46 -10.12 22.63
C TRP A 42 -24.92 -8.80 22.07
N THR A 43 -24.21 -8.90 20.96
CA THR A 43 -23.73 -7.74 20.21
C THR A 43 -24.42 -7.72 18.86
N VAL A 44 -24.88 -6.55 18.44
CA VAL A 44 -25.28 -6.28 17.05
C VAL A 44 -24.09 -5.61 16.40
N ASP A 45 -23.69 -6.13 15.25
CA ASP A 45 -22.62 -5.56 14.43
C ASP A 45 -23.00 -5.71 12.97
N THR A 46 -23.08 -4.58 12.27
CA THR A 46 -23.43 -4.51 10.86
C THR A 46 -22.27 -4.05 9.99
N ILE A 47 -21.10 -3.82 10.58
CA ILE A 47 -19.91 -3.30 9.90
C ILE A 47 -19.05 -4.49 9.46
N PRO A 48 -18.79 -4.67 8.16
CA PRO A 48 -17.93 -5.75 7.71
C PRO A 48 -16.45 -5.50 8.01
N PRO A 49 -15.65 -6.55 8.29
CA PRO A 49 -14.23 -6.42 8.46
C PRO A 49 -13.57 -5.97 7.17
N THR A 50 -12.61 -5.05 7.27
CA THR A 50 -11.78 -4.62 6.14
C THR A 50 -10.30 -4.68 6.51
N ALA A 51 -9.42 -4.59 5.51
CA ALA A 51 -7.97 -4.67 5.71
C ALA A 51 -7.24 -3.54 4.99
N HIS A 52 -6.18 -3.05 5.62
CA HIS A 52 -5.21 -2.14 5.03
C HIS A 52 -4.00 -2.94 4.59
N VAL A 53 -3.58 -2.75 3.34
CA VAL A 53 -2.36 -3.35 2.80
C VAL A 53 -1.33 -2.25 2.61
N THR A 54 -0.15 -2.44 3.19
CA THR A 54 0.97 -1.51 3.08
C THR A 54 2.21 -2.25 2.63
N ALA A 55 2.89 -1.70 1.64
CA ALA A 55 4.21 -2.16 1.24
C ALA A 55 5.28 -1.30 1.94
N SER A 56 6.46 -1.87 2.20
CA SER A 56 7.58 -1.12 2.77
C SER A 56 8.04 0.04 1.90
N THR A 57 7.74 -0.01 0.59
CA THR A 57 8.01 1.05 -0.38
C THR A 57 7.01 0.97 -1.53
N SER A 58 6.72 2.12 -2.16
CA SER A 58 5.94 2.22 -3.40
C SER A 58 6.78 1.92 -4.65
N PHE A 59 8.12 1.96 -4.54
CA PHE A 59 9.05 1.53 -5.60
C PHE A 59 10.31 0.88 -5.04
N THR A 60 10.84 -0.13 -5.75
CA THR A 60 12.02 -0.89 -5.32
C THR A 60 12.96 -1.24 -6.48
N SER A 61 14.27 -1.33 -6.18
CA SER A 61 15.27 -2.01 -7.02
C SER A 61 15.68 -3.37 -6.48
N SER A 62 15.05 -3.83 -5.40
CA SER A 62 15.20 -5.16 -4.81
C SER A 62 14.12 -6.10 -5.32
N PHE A 63 14.49 -7.38 -5.50
CA PHE A 63 13.58 -8.43 -5.91
C PHE A 63 12.51 -8.78 -4.87
N ASN A 64 12.67 -8.35 -3.62
CA ASN A 64 11.72 -8.65 -2.56
C ASN A 64 11.21 -7.36 -1.90
N VAL A 65 9.90 -7.33 -1.63
CA VAL A 65 9.23 -6.23 -0.92
C VAL A 65 8.48 -6.78 0.27
N SER A 66 8.65 -6.13 1.42
CA SER A 66 7.89 -6.48 2.63
C SER A 66 6.51 -5.86 2.57
N VAL A 67 5.50 -6.64 2.94
CA VAL A 67 4.09 -6.25 2.92
C VAL A 67 3.50 -6.52 4.30
N ASN A 68 2.82 -5.52 4.85
CA ASN A 68 2.06 -5.62 6.08
C ASN A 68 0.57 -5.51 5.77
N ILE A 69 -0.21 -6.37 6.41
CA ILE A 69 -1.67 -6.42 6.30
C ILE A 69 -2.23 -6.21 7.70
N SER A 70 -3.14 -5.26 7.87
CA SER A 70 -3.81 -4.98 9.14
C SER A 70 -5.33 -4.93 8.97
N PHE A 71 -6.06 -5.70 9.76
CA PHE A 71 -7.53 -5.72 9.76
C PHE A 71 -8.09 -4.70 10.75
N THR A 72 -9.28 -4.17 10.46
CA THR A 72 -10.03 -3.29 11.38
C THR A 72 -10.55 -4.02 12.60
N GLU A 73 -10.75 -5.33 12.47
CA GLU A 73 -11.31 -6.21 13.48
C GLU A 73 -10.94 -7.68 13.17
N PRO A 74 -11.15 -8.61 14.11
CA PRO A 74 -10.84 -10.02 13.90
C PRO A 74 -11.66 -10.64 12.75
N CYS A 75 -11.00 -11.06 11.67
CA CYS A 75 -11.64 -11.80 10.59
C CYS A 75 -11.29 -13.29 10.70
N ILE A 76 -12.09 -14.04 11.46
CA ILE A 76 -11.77 -15.41 11.90
C ILE A 76 -12.61 -16.50 11.23
N GLY A 77 -13.79 -16.16 10.71
CA GLY A 77 -14.62 -17.10 9.97
C GLY A 77 -13.91 -17.58 8.70
N GLY A 78 -14.23 -18.79 8.23
CA GLY A 78 -13.62 -19.35 7.02
C GLY A 78 -12.13 -19.71 7.13
N GLY A 79 -11.54 -19.61 8.33
CA GLY A 79 -10.11 -19.86 8.57
C GLY A 79 -9.23 -18.60 8.58
N GLY A 80 -9.84 -17.41 8.42
CA GLY A 80 -9.18 -16.11 8.48
C GLY A 80 -8.14 -15.87 7.38
N PHE A 81 -7.27 -14.89 7.59
CA PHE A 81 -6.20 -14.60 6.64
C PHE A 81 -5.12 -15.69 6.66
N GLY A 82 -4.88 -16.28 5.49
CA GLY A 82 -3.86 -17.29 5.29
C GLY A 82 -3.02 -17.05 4.03
N CYS A 83 -1.78 -17.52 4.08
CA CYS A 83 -0.87 -17.51 2.94
C CYS A 83 -0.01 -18.79 2.93
N LYS A 84 -0.66 -19.95 2.77
CA LYS A 84 0.02 -21.28 2.81
C LYS A 84 0.79 -21.59 1.52
N SER A 85 0.28 -21.14 0.38
CA SER A 85 0.88 -21.30 -0.94
C SER A 85 0.53 -20.09 -1.80
N VAL A 86 1.17 -19.94 -2.96
CA VAL A 86 0.86 -18.85 -3.90
C VAL A 86 -0.62 -18.88 -4.33
N ASN A 87 -1.19 -20.07 -4.53
CA ASN A 87 -2.57 -20.24 -5.00
C ASN A 87 -3.63 -20.18 -3.89
N THR A 88 -3.21 -20.29 -2.63
CA THR A 88 -4.10 -20.30 -1.47
C THR A 88 -3.78 -19.15 -0.52
N CYS A 89 -3.20 -18.08 -1.05
CA CYS A 89 -2.94 -16.86 -0.30
C CYS A 89 -4.07 -15.87 -0.53
N ASN A 90 -4.59 -15.30 0.56
CA ASN A 90 -5.64 -14.28 0.46
C ASN A 90 -5.08 -12.90 0.05
N LEU A 91 -3.76 -12.75 -0.08
CA LEU A 91 -3.15 -11.62 -0.75
C LEU A 91 -2.82 -12.01 -2.20
N LEU A 92 -3.54 -11.41 -3.13
CA LEU A 92 -3.36 -11.61 -4.57
C LEU A 92 -2.31 -10.64 -5.10
N VAL A 93 -1.44 -11.14 -5.98
CA VAL A 93 -0.44 -10.33 -6.68
C VAL A 93 -0.76 -10.35 -8.16
N TYR A 94 -1.11 -9.19 -8.71
CA TYR A 94 -1.27 -9.01 -10.14
C TYR A 94 -0.02 -8.37 -10.74
N GLY A 95 0.38 -8.85 -11.91
CA GLY A 95 1.57 -8.40 -12.60
C GLY A 95 2.78 -9.29 -12.31
N ALA A 96 3.96 -8.69 -12.35
CA ALA A 96 5.24 -9.38 -12.37
C ALA A 96 5.78 -9.70 -10.97
N GLY A 97 5.03 -10.48 -10.20
CA GLY A 97 5.44 -10.91 -8.87
C GLY A 97 4.52 -11.97 -8.28
N GLN A 98 4.96 -12.53 -7.16
CA GLN A 98 4.22 -13.53 -6.40
C GLN A 98 4.57 -13.42 -4.91
N VAL A 99 3.61 -13.76 -4.04
CA VAL A 99 3.87 -13.90 -2.61
C VAL A 99 4.94 -14.96 -2.35
N ILE A 100 5.68 -14.82 -1.26
CA ILE A 100 6.58 -15.84 -0.72
C ILE A 100 5.91 -16.45 0.52
N PRO A 101 5.17 -17.57 0.39
CA PRO A 101 4.39 -18.15 1.50
C PRO A 101 5.24 -18.49 2.73
N SER A 102 6.48 -18.94 2.54
CA SER A 102 7.41 -19.28 3.64
C SER A 102 7.83 -18.08 4.49
N SER A 103 7.62 -16.85 4.02
CA SER A 103 7.92 -15.64 4.76
C SER A 103 6.75 -15.12 5.60
N PHE A 104 5.57 -15.76 5.50
CA PHE A 104 4.37 -15.36 6.20
C PHE A 104 4.56 -15.41 7.72
N ARG A 105 4.22 -14.31 8.39
CA ARG A 105 4.29 -14.15 9.83
C ARG A 105 3.01 -13.54 10.37
N ILE A 106 2.57 -14.08 11.51
CA ILE A 106 1.50 -13.50 12.31
C ILE A 106 2.17 -12.58 13.32
N LEU A 107 1.95 -11.27 13.19
CA LEU A 107 2.50 -10.27 14.12
C LEU A 107 1.56 -10.06 15.31
N GLN A 108 0.26 -9.96 15.02
CA GLN A 108 -0.80 -9.94 16.01
C GLN A 108 -1.92 -10.88 15.52
N PRO A 109 -2.23 -11.95 16.26
CA PRO A 109 -3.28 -12.89 15.85
C PRO A 109 -4.58 -12.17 15.49
N ASN A 110 -5.16 -12.53 14.34
CA ASN A 110 -6.43 -12.01 13.79
C ASN A 110 -6.42 -10.53 13.35
N PHE A 111 -5.34 -9.78 13.60
CA PHE A 111 -5.27 -8.35 13.28
C PHE A 111 -4.14 -8.01 12.32
N VAL A 112 -2.91 -8.46 12.57
CA VAL A 112 -1.74 -7.95 11.85
C VAL A 112 -0.85 -9.10 11.37
N TYR A 113 -0.52 -9.05 10.08
CA TYR A 113 0.27 -10.05 9.38
C TYR A 113 1.36 -9.37 8.55
N SER A 114 2.45 -10.09 8.31
CA SER A 114 3.48 -9.67 7.35
C SER A 114 3.92 -10.82 6.46
N LEU A 115 4.32 -10.50 5.23
CA LEU A 115 4.90 -11.43 4.28
C LEU A 115 5.75 -10.68 3.25
N LEU A 116 6.61 -11.39 2.56
CA LEU A 116 7.39 -10.88 1.43
C LEU A 116 6.69 -11.21 0.11
N VAL A 117 6.77 -10.26 -0.82
CA VAL A 117 6.42 -10.45 -2.23
C VAL A 117 7.71 -10.45 -3.04
N SER A 118 7.93 -11.52 -3.79
CA SER A 118 8.98 -11.60 -4.80
C SER A 118 8.51 -10.96 -6.10
N LEU A 119 9.39 -10.21 -6.74
CA LEU A 119 9.20 -9.59 -8.04
C LEU A 119 10.02 -10.34 -9.08
N SER A 120 9.48 -10.47 -10.31
CA SER A 120 10.10 -11.29 -11.34
C SER A 120 11.40 -10.68 -11.86
N SER A 121 12.52 -11.39 -11.71
CA SER A 121 13.82 -10.96 -12.26
C SER A 121 13.89 -10.97 -13.78
N THR A 122 12.93 -11.60 -14.45
CA THR A 122 12.83 -11.61 -15.92
C THR A 122 12.31 -10.30 -16.49
N ILE A 123 11.74 -9.43 -15.65
CA ILE A 123 11.17 -8.15 -16.04
C ILE A 123 12.04 -7.07 -15.42
N GLN A 124 12.68 -6.27 -16.26
CA GLN A 124 13.62 -5.24 -15.80
C GLN A 124 12.93 -4.11 -15.05
N TYR A 125 11.74 -3.70 -15.48
CA TYR A 125 10.93 -2.68 -14.82
C TYR A 125 9.45 -3.01 -14.98
N GLY A 126 8.64 -2.64 -13.99
CA GLY A 126 7.22 -2.96 -14.01
C GLY A 126 6.46 -2.47 -12.79
N ARG A 127 5.26 -3.02 -12.62
CA ARG A 127 4.38 -2.76 -11.49
C ARG A 127 3.70 -4.06 -11.05
N ALA A 128 3.70 -4.31 -9.76
CA ALA A 128 2.87 -5.29 -9.09
C ALA A 128 1.73 -4.59 -8.35
N ILE A 129 0.53 -5.17 -8.40
CA ILE A 129 -0.63 -4.71 -7.65
C ILE A 129 -0.94 -5.78 -6.60
N LEU A 130 -0.84 -5.40 -5.34
CA LEU A 130 -1.16 -6.26 -4.20
C LEU A 130 -2.58 -5.97 -3.78
N VAL A 131 -3.42 -6.99 -3.75
CA VAL A 131 -4.86 -6.82 -3.51
C VAL A 131 -5.35 -7.92 -2.59
N MET A 132 -6.10 -7.57 -1.55
CA MET A 132 -6.80 -8.56 -0.74
C MET A 132 -7.86 -9.29 -1.57
N ASP A 133 -7.97 -10.60 -1.36
CA ASP A 133 -9.04 -11.41 -1.91
C ASP A 133 -10.39 -11.01 -1.31
N ARG A 134 -11.49 -11.47 -1.92
CA ARG A 134 -12.86 -11.13 -1.52
C ARG A 134 -13.48 -12.27 -0.71
N ASN A 135 -14.30 -11.93 0.28
CA ASN A 135 -15.20 -12.86 0.97
C ASN A 135 -14.52 -14.13 1.52
N PHE A 136 -13.23 -14.06 1.88
CA PHE A 136 -12.49 -15.22 2.36
C PHE A 136 -12.65 -15.47 3.86
N CYS A 137 -13.15 -14.49 4.62
CA CYS A 137 -13.40 -14.60 6.04
C CYS A 137 -14.61 -13.78 6.49
N THR A 138 -15.07 -14.05 7.70
CA THR A 138 -16.10 -13.27 8.38
C THR A 138 -15.62 -12.80 9.75
N ASP A 139 -16.20 -11.73 10.26
CA ASP A 139 -16.06 -11.32 11.65
C ASP A 139 -16.83 -12.29 12.61
N PRO A 140 -16.79 -12.06 13.93
CA PRO A 140 -17.57 -12.85 14.89
C PRO A 140 -19.09 -12.70 14.76
N ALA A 141 -19.58 -11.62 14.15
CA ALA A 141 -21.02 -11.37 13.92
C ALA A 141 -21.53 -12.00 12.60
N GLY A 142 -20.62 -12.50 11.76
CA GLY A 142 -20.91 -13.14 10.48
C GLY A 142 -20.85 -12.20 9.28
N ASN A 143 -20.44 -10.93 9.43
CA ASN A 143 -20.27 -10.05 8.28
C ASN A 143 -19.06 -10.50 7.45
N SER A 144 -19.24 -10.60 6.14
CA SER A 144 -18.20 -11.05 5.22
C SER A 144 -17.20 -9.95 4.91
N PHE A 145 -15.90 -10.30 4.85
CA PHE A 145 -14.83 -9.37 4.54
C PHE A 145 -15.13 -8.49 3.32
N MET A 146 -15.06 -7.17 3.53
CA MET A 146 -15.31 -6.18 2.50
C MET A 146 -14.01 -5.47 2.11
N ARG A 147 -13.62 -5.67 0.85
CA ARG A 147 -12.45 -5.03 0.26
C ARG A 147 -12.70 -3.53 0.02
N MET A 148 -11.85 -2.69 0.60
CA MET A 148 -11.88 -1.23 0.46
C MET A 148 -10.68 -0.75 -0.38
N PRO A 149 -10.60 0.53 -0.80
CA PRO A 149 -9.48 1.04 -1.61
C PRO A 149 -8.09 0.85 -0.95
N ASN A 150 -8.03 0.98 0.38
CA ASN A 150 -6.86 0.72 1.22
C ASN A 150 -6.48 -0.77 1.33
N SER A 151 -7.34 -1.69 0.89
CA SER A 151 -7.05 -3.13 0.79
C SER A 151 -6.22 -3.47 -0.45
N SER A 152 -5.63 -2.47 -1.10
CA SER A 152 -4.75 -2.63 -2.25
C SER A 152 -3.61 -1.62 -2.23
N VAL A 153 -2.45 -2.03 -2.75
CA VAL A 153 -1.29 -1.16 -2.91
C VAL A 153 -0.54 -1.47 -4.19
N TYR A 154 0.05 -0.44 -4.78
CA TYR A 154 0.89 -0.55 -5.98
C TYR A 154 2.36 -0.54 -5.58
N VAL A 155 3.13 -1.44 -6.17
CA VAL A 155 4.58 -1.51 -6.03
C VAL A 155 5.19 -1.44 -7.42
N HIS A 156 5.91 -0.38 -7.70
CA HIS A 156 6.71 -0.25 -8.90
C HIS A 156 8.10 -0.86 -8.68
N PHE A 157 8.74 -1.34 -9.73
CA PHE A 157 10.11 -1.83 -9.61
C PHE A 157 10.92 -1.55 -10.85
N ASP A 158 12.23 -1.39 -10.66
CA ASP A 158 13.23 -1.26 -11.70
C ASP A 158 14.56 -1.87 -11.22
N PHE A 159 14.99 -2.95 -11.86
CA PHE A 159 16.24 -3.66 -11.59
C PHE A 159 17.40 -3.18 -12.46
N ASN A 160 17.17 -2.25 -13.40
CA ASN A 160 18.21 -1.63 -14.22
C ASN A 160 18.99 -0.54 -13.46
N VAL A 161 18.89 -0.50 -12.13
CA VAL A 161 19.77 0.29 -11.26
C VAL A 161 21.12 -0.41 -11.10
N GLN A 162 21.73 -0.80 -12.23
CA GLN A 162 23.17 -0.80 -12.30
C GLN A 162 23.58 0.67 -12.46
N ASN A 163 24.38 1.13 -11.51
CA ASN A 163 25.31 2.27 -11.55
C ASN A 163 24.99 3.34 -12.60
N LEU A 164 24.81 4.58 -12.14
CA LEU A 164 24.92 5.76 -12.99
C LEU A 164 26.37 5.81 -13.55
N ILE A 165 26.63 5.11 -14.66
CA ILE A 165 27.90 5.21 -15.40
C ILE A 165 27.66 6.27 -16.46
N PHE A 166 28.16 7.48 -16.21
CA PHE A 166 28.30 8.47 -17.25
C PHE A 166 29.49 8.07 -18.13
N PHE A 167 29.24 7.75 -19.39
CA PHE A 167 30.30 7.62 -20.38
C PHE A 167 30.69 9.01 -20.87
N TYR A 168 31.92 9.45 -20.61
CA TYR A 168 32.54 10.50 -21.40
C TYR A 168 33.10 9.85 -22.66
N GLY A 169 32.43 10.04 -23.79
CA GLY A 169 32.96 9.66 -25.10
C GLY A 169 33.25 10.91 -25.90
N GLU A 170 34.52 11.21 -26.16
CA GLU A 170 34.89 12.04 -27.30
C GLU A 170 34.35 11.36 -28.57
N ARG A 171 33.61 12.08 -29.41
CA ARG A 171 33.41 11.60 -30.78
C ARG A 171 33.20 12.71 -31.81
N ASP A 172 34.19 12.75 -32.70
CA ASP A 172 34.15 12.89 -34.16
C ASP A 172 33.03 13.74 -34.79
N PRO A 173 33.34 14.91 -35.38
CA PRO A 173 32.37 15.92 -35.79
C PRO A 173 31.65 15.64 -37.13
N GLN A 174 31.39 14.39 -37.51
CA GLN A 174 30.82 14.07 -38.84
C GLN A 174 29.50 13.29 -38.85
N ILE A 175 28.78 13.17 -37.72
CA ILE A 175 27.46 12.49 -37.72
C ILE A 175 26.42 13.38 -37.02
N GLU A 176 25.66 14.16 -37.80
CA GLU A 176 24.39 14.74 -37.35
C GLU A 176 23.33 13.63 -37.29
N GLU A 177 23.21 12.99 -36.14
CA GLU A 177 22.04 12.19 -35.80
C GLU A 177 21.37 12.84 -34.59
N ARG A 178 20.12 13.30 -34.76
CA ARG A 178 19.27 13.74 -33.64
C ARG A 178 19.05 12.54 -32.72
N SER A 179 19.94 12.38 -31.75
CA SER A 179 19.92 11.29 -30.80
C SER A 179 18.70 11.46 -29.88
N ARG A 180 17.77 10.51 -29.99
CA ARG A 180 16.64 10.40 -29.08
C ARG A 180 17.20 10.04 -27.71
N VAL A 181 17.18 11.01 -26.80
CA VAL A 181 17.66 10.86 -25.43
C VAL A 181 16.86 9.76 -24.71
N PRO A 182 17.50 8.75 -24.11
CA PRO A 182 16.78 7.75 -23.32
C PRO A 182 16.27 8.38 -22.03
N GLU A 183 14.95 8.33 -21.84
CA GLU A 183 14.30 8.69 -20.57
C GLU A 183 14.54 7.56 -19.57
N LYS A 184 15.12 7.88 -18.41
CA LYS A 184 15.36 6.88 -17.35
C LYS A 184 14.68 7.29 -16.06
N LEU A 185 14.04 6.35 -15.37
CA LEU A 185 13.40 6.60 -14.08
C LEU A 185 14.42 6.38 -12.94
N LEU A 186 14.46 7.32 -11.99
CA LEU A 186 15.36 7.37 -10.85
C LEU A 186 14.53 7.48 -9.58
N GLN A 187 14.94 6.80 -8.51
CA GLN A 187 14.31 6.93 -7.20
C GLN A 187 15.16 7.80 -6.27
N LEU A 188 14.54 8.85 -5.73
CA LEU A 188 15.12 9.73 -4.71
C LEU A 188 14.11 9.84 -3.57
N ASN A 189 14.50 9.44 -2.36
CA ASN A 189 13.69 9.54 -1.14
C ASN A 189 12.25 9.00 -1.29
N SER A 190 12.11 7.80 -1.84
CA SER A 190 10.82 7.09 -2.02
C SER A 190 9.85 7.69 -3.05
N GLU A 191 10.26 8.69 -3.83
CA GLU A 191 9.46 9.22 -4.93
C GLU A 191 10.15 9.02 -6.29
N THR A 192 9.34 8.78 -7.33
CA THR A 192 9.80 8.49 -8.70
C THR A 192 10.17 9.77 -9.45
N ARG A 193 11.28 9.73 -10.22
CA ARG A 193 11.76 10.84 -11.06
C ARG A 193 12.14 10.40 -12.46
N THR A 194 11.91 11.22 -13.48
CA THR A 194 12.43 11.00 -14.84
C THR A 194 13.68 11.84 -15.09
N VAL A 195 14.74 11.22 -15.62
CA VAL A 195 16.01 11.85 -16.00
C VAL A 195 16.17 11.80 -17.51
N GLN A 196 16.53 12.94 -18.10
CA GLN A 196 16.91 13.09 -19.51
C GLN A 196 18.36 13.62 -19.57
N ALA A 197 19.19 13.06 -20.44
CA ALA A 197 20.60 13.46 -20.65
C ALA A 197 20.83 13.96 -22.08
N THR A 198 21.54 15.07 -22.27
CA THR A 198 21.85 15.65 -23.60
C THR A 198 23.33 15.44 -23.96
N ASN A 199 23.68 15.49 -25.24
CA ASN A 199 25.05 15.43 -25.76
C ASN A 199 25.67 16.82 -26.08
N ASP A 200 25.05 17.91 -25.61
CA ASP A 200 25.58 19.27 -25.70
C ASP A 200 26.47 19.57 -24.48
N TYR A 201 27.80 19.54 -24.71
CA TYR A 201 28.82 19.54 -23.66
C TYR A 201 29.02 20.88 -22.96
N ASP A 202 28.74 22.02 -23.61
CA ASP A 202 29.08 23.33 -23.03
C ASP A 202 28.05 23.82 -22.01
N ARG A 203 26.86 23.19 -21.94
CA ARG A 203 25.74 23.62 -21.09
C ARG A 203 24.84 22.47 -20.64
N LEU A 204 25.42 21.33 -20.27
CA LEU A 204 24.65 20.14 -19.90
C LEU A 204 23.73 20.44 -18.70
N LYS A 205 22.42 20.48 -18.99
CA LYS A 205 21.36 20.72 -18.00
C LYS A 205 20.67 19.40 -17.69
N ILE A 206 20.78 18.99 -16.44
CA ILE A 206 20.06 17.85 -15.87
C ILE A 206 18.74 18.36 -15.30
N TYR A 207 17.65 17.67 -15.62
CA TYR A 207 16.34 17.96 -15.02
C TYR A 207 15.86 16.78 -14.20
N LEU A 208 15.46 17.06 -12.96
CA LEU A 208 14.73 16.13 -12.12
C LEU A 208 13.24 16.50 -12.15
N TYR A 209 12.41 15.55 -12.59
CA TYR A 209 10.96 15.71 -12.63
C TYR A 209 10.28 14.92 -11.53
N PHE A 210 9.32 15.52 -10.85
CA PHE A 210 8.60 14.97 -9.72
C PHE A 210 7.13 14.73 -10.13
N SER A 211 6.59 13.55 -9.81
CA SER A 211 5.20 13.18 -10.13
C SER A 211 4.18 14.02 -9.34
N ALA A 212 4.59 14.62 -8.22
CA ALA A 212 3.83 15.54 -7.40
C ALA A 212 4.69 16.77 -7.01
N PRO A 213 4.09 17.93 -6.65
CA PRO A 213 4.84 19.11 -6.21
C PRO A 213 5.64 18.86 -4.94
N VAL A 214 6.87 19.37 -4.86
CA VAL A 214 7.72 19.27 -3.67
C VAL A 214 8.04 20.64 -3.08
N MET A 215 8.09 20.73 -1.75
CA MET A 215 8.26 21.99 -1.03
C MET A 215 9.73 22.45 -0.93
N ASN A 216 10.67 21.54 -1.18
CA ASN A 216 12.10 21.81 -1.08
C ASN A 216 12.61 22.75 -2.18
N SER A 217 13.66 23.51 -1.84
CA SER A 217 14.37 24.36 -2.79
C SER A 217 15.33 23.55 -3.69
N SER A 218 15.74 24.10 -4.83
CA SER A 218 16.72 23.46 -5.72
C SER A 218 18.02 23.12 -4.99
N THR A 219 18.45 23.96 -4.03
CA THR A 219 19.67 23.76 -3.24
C THR A 219 19.52 22.60 -2.25
N GLU A 220 18.36 22.48 -1.60
CA GLU A 220 18.07 21.34 -0.70
C GLU A 220 18.03 20.02 -1.48
N ILE A 221 17.42 20.04 -2.67
CA ILE A 221 17.39 18.87 -3.55
C ILE A 221 18.81 18.52 -3.98
N LEU A 222 19.63 19.50 -4.35
CA LEU A 222 21.03 19.27 -4.70
C LEU A 222 21.82 18.64 -3.54
N ASN A 223 21.64 19.13 -2.32
CA ASN A 223 22.33 18.60 -1.13
C ASN A 223 21.90 17.16 -0.79
N SER A 224 20.74 16.72 -1.29
CA SER A 224 20.28 15.33 -1.13
C SER A 224 20.81 14.37 -2.19
N LEU A 225 21.51 14.88 -3.22
CA LEU A 225 22.11 14.05 -4.26
C LEU A 225 23.50 13.59 -3.84
N ASN A 226 23.75 12.29 -3.95
CA ASN A 226 25.09 11.74 -3.81
C ASN A 226 25.78 11.73 -5.18
N ILE A 227 26.63 12.72 -5.42
CA ILE A 227 27.33 12.91 -6.69
C ILE A 227 28.68 12.18 -6.60
N SER A 228 28.84 11.10 -7.35
CA SER A 228 30.06 10.28 -7.32
C SER A 228 31.24 10.95 -8.05
N GLN A 229 30.96 11.72 -9.11
CA GLN A 229 31.95 12.46 -9.90
C GLN A 229 31.32 13.73 -10.48
N GLY A 230 32.13 14.80 -10.59
CA GLY A 230 31.69 16.12 -11.09
C GLY A 230 30.98 16.97 -10.04
N SER A 231 30.52 18.15 -10.44
CA SER A 231 29.75 19.04 -9.58
C SER A 231 28.46 19.51 -10.27
N LEU A 232 27.43 19.79 -9.48
CA LEU A 232 26.16 20.29 -9.98
C LEU A 232 25.86 21.65 -9.36
N LEU A 233 25.39 22.58 -10.18
CA LEU A 233 24.95 23.90 -9.74
C LEU A 233 23.45 24.07 -10.04
N PRO A 234 22.64 24.65 -9.14
CA PRO A 234 21.24 24.92 -9.42
C PRO A 234 21.08 25.79 -10.67
N ALA A 235 20.31 25.31 -11.64
CA ALA A 235 20.00 26.04 -12.85
C ALA A 235 18.71 26.85 -12.67
N LYS A 236 18.67 28.08 -13.19
CA LYS A 236 17.41 28.82 -13.32
C LYS A 236 16.52 28.13 -14.37
N ALA A 237 15.56 27.34 -13.91
CA ALA A 237 14.60 26.63 -14.74
C ALA A 237 13.17 26.80 -14.21
N LYS A 238 12.17 26.76 -15.10
CA LYS A 238 10.76 26.82 -14.70
C LYS A 238 10.42 25.58 -13.85
N SER A 239 9.91 25.80 -12.64
CA SER A 239 9.68 24.70 -11.68
C SER A 239 8.45 23.85 -11.98
N LEU A 240 7.62 24.21 -12.97
CA LEU A 240 6.38 23.51 -13.32
C LEU A 240 5.50 23.20 -12.10
N GLY A 241 5.30 24.19 -11.22
CA GLY A 241 4.57 24.01 -9.96
C GLY A 241 5.36 23.15 -8.96
N ASN A 242 6.67 23.42 -8.83
CA ASN A 242 7.62 22.69 -7.99
C ASN A 242 7.72 21.18 -8.29
N ARG A 243 7.52 20.83 -9.56
CA ARG A 243 7.67 19.48 -10.09
C ARG A 243 8.91 19.29 -10.93
N ARG A 244 9.68 20.33 -11.19
CA ARG A 244 10.86 20.29 -12.04
C ARG A 244 11.98 21.10 -11.42
N PHE A 245 13.15 20.51 -11.30
CA PHE A 245 14.35 21.19 -10.80
C PHE A 245 15.49 20.95 -11.79
N GLY A 246 16.13 22.03 -12.21
CA GLY A 246 17.23 21.99 -13.18
C GLY A 246 18.58 22.18 -12.49
N PHE A 247 19.59 21.46 -12.96
CA PHE A 247 20.97 21.56 -12.51
C PHE A 247 21.90 21.65 -13.72
N MET A 248 22.93 22.46 -13.64
CA MET A 248 24.01 22.48 -14.64
C MET A 248 25.18 21.66 -14.11
N VAL A 249 25.78 20.87 -15.00
CA VAL A 249 27.05 20.21 -14.71
C VAL A 249 28.17 21.25 -14.77
N SER A 250 29.01 21.25 -13.75
CA SER A 250 30.21 22.07 -13.60
C SER A 250 31.43 21.19 -13.40
#